data_AF-A0A0F9JHX9-F1
#
_entry.id   AF-A0A0F9JHX9-F1
#
_cell.length_a   1.000
_cell.length_b   1.000
_cell.length_c   1.000
_cell.angle_alpha   90.00
_cell.angle_beta   90.00
_cell.angle_gamma   90.00
#
_symmetry.space_group_name_H-M   'P 1'
#
loop_
_entity.id
_entity.type
_entity.pdbx_description
1 polymer ?
#
loop_
_entity_poly.entity_id
_entity_poly.type
_entity_poly.pdbx_seq_one_letter_code
_entity_poly.pdbx_strand_id
1 'polypeptide(L)'
;GEVAAVAYYYTNSMVKLKKWVFKHHNVFFTANQYTVPMEITDGKAYGTVEYRLVPIALKAGCSCPNCNPTKKNDAPVYLILESYKDPWHIGTRSSTVLNEKIIFHKGVFPTFAVTEGINVDIWKKTWKINSGLNMIQACADFYILYDLLLDFPDDTTIKELFNAHQKRLLQQFVAYTDMVIGGELRHAIHKIPYISALNRAKQLKRISSAYTSIVNQIYKFGYNAKGTKDGRAMFWNKWYSMRQMYENDALIVAHDLYKYFNNYWGNGYGGLAWARPTKLLLDYNKGKLTGVIFVDSVWFLQHNGGIFLNKVWGRNNSIADFAKGMHKVLEAKKRGNIDEFIHKSSEGVSRLWEEKRNSVNETLYHKIVQNVEVGSVLST
;
A
#
# COMPACT_ATOMS: atom_id res chain seq x y z
N GLY A 1 -26.18 -39.81 11.63
CA GLY A 1 -26.66 -38.85 10.61
C GLY A 1 -25.58 -38.71 9.56
N GLU A 2 -25.93 -38.83 8.28
CA GLU A 2 -24.96 -38.64 7.19
C GLU A 2 -24.50 -37.16 7.16
N VAL A 3 -23.19 -36.95 7.08
CA VAL A 3 -22.59 -35.62 6.87
C VAL A 3 -22.02 -35.62 5.46
N ALA A 4 -22.67 -34.90 4.55
CA ALA A 4 -22.12 -34.66 3.22
C ALA A 4 -21.19 -33.45 3.28
N ALA A 5 -19.91 -33.65 2.95
CA ALA A 5 -18.94 -32.58 2.74
C ALA A 5 -18.68 -32.41 1.24
N VAL A 6 -18.59 -31.16 0.78
CA VAL A 6 -18.20 -30.83 -0.59
C VAL A 6 -16.85 -30.13 -0.51
N ALA A 7 -15.85 -30.68 -1.19
CA ALA A 7 -14.53 -30.07 -1.33
C ALA A 7 -14.34 -29.54 -2.76
N TYR A 8 -13.65 -28.41 -2.89
CA TYR A 8 -13.29 -27.80 -4.17
C TYR A 8 -11.77 -27.69 -4.24
N TYR A 9 -11.19 -27.94 -5.42
CA TYR A 9 -9.77 -27.75 -5.66
C TYR A 9 -9.56 -26.95 -6.95
N TYR A 10 -8.55 -26.08 -6.94
CA TYR A 10 -8.21 -25.20 -8.06
C TYR A 10 -6.82 -25.57 -8.61
N THR A 11 -6.74 -25.74 -9.93
CA THR A 11 -5.47 -25.69 -10.65
C THR A 11 -5.48 -24.49 -11.60
N ASN A 12 -4.29 -23.98 -11.94
CA ASN A 12 -4.07 -22.70 -12.64
C ASN A 12 -4.67 -22.59 -14.06
N SER A 13 -5.47 -23.56 -14.51
CA SER A 13 -6.13 -23.52 -15.81
C SER A 13 -7.32 -24.49 -15.85
N MET A 14 -8.53 -23.93 -15.78
CA MET A 14 -9.87 -24.53 -15.83
C MET A 14 -10.46 -25.12 -14.54
N VAL A 15 -11.71 -24.71 -14.25
CA VAL A 15 -12.55 -25.24 -13.16
C VAL A 15 -13.18 -26.55 -13.61
N LYS A 16 -12.85 -27.67 -12.95
CA LYS A 16 -13.64 -28.91 -13.02
C LYS A 16 -14.28 -29.17 -11.67
N LEU A 17 -15.61 -29.19 -11.64
CA LEU A 17 -16.39 -29.56 -10.47
C LEU A 17 -16.44 -31.09 -10.35
N LYS A 18 -15.87 -31.64 -9.27
CA LYS A 18 -16.09 -33.03 -8.86
C LYS A 18 -16.73 -33.04 -7.48
N LYS A 19 -17.89 -33.68 -7.35
CA LYS A 19 -18.62 -33.87 -6.10
C LYS A 19 -18.15 -35.17 -5.46
N TRP A 20 -17.70 -35.09 -4.22
CA TRP A 20 -17.40 -36.27 -3.40
C TRP A 20 -18.47 -36.40 -2.32
N VAL A 21 -18.89 -37.63 -2.02
CA VAL A 21 -19.89 -37.93 -0.99
C VAL A 21 -19.28 -38.94 -0.03
N PHE A 22 -19.13 -38.53 1.23
CA PHE A 22 -18.55 -39.35 2.28
C PHE A 22 -19.65 -40.00 3.11
N LYS A 23 -19.51 -41.30 3.42
CA LYS A 23 -20.42 -42.02 4.31
C LYS A 23 -19.63 -42.61 5.48
N HIS A 24 -20.05 -42.33 6.70
CA HIS A 24 -19.52 -42.99 7.89
C HIS A 24 -20.66 -43.48 8.78
N HIS A 25 -20.47 -44.66 9.38
CA HIS A 25 -21.34 -45.26 10.38
C HIS A 25 -20.53 -45.37 11.69
N ASN A 26 -21.07 -44.79 12.76
CA ASN A 26 -20.64 -44.85 14.17
C ASN A 26 -19.18 -44.47 14.50
N VAL A 27 -18.99 -43.32 15.16
CA VAL A 27 -17.72 -42.90 15.76
C VAL A 27 -17.89 -42.80 17.28
N PHE A 28 -17.02 -43.46 18.05
CA PHE A 28 -16.93 -43.32 19.51
C PHE A 28 -15.75 -42.41 19.89
N PHE A 29 -15.93 -41.58 20.92
CA PHE A 29 -14.96 -40.57 21.33
C PHE A 29 -14.16 -41.02 22.56
N THR A 30 -12.82 -41.06 22.46
CA THR A 30 -11.92 -41.01 23.61
C THR A 30 -10.79 -40.00 23.38
N ALA A 31 -10.24 -39.48 24.47
CA ALA A 31 -9.32 -38.35 24.48
C ALA A 31 -7.89 -38.79 24.13
N ASN A 32 -7.41 -38.38 22.94
CA ASN A 32 -6.09 -37.77 22.72
C ASN A 32 -5.32 -38.16 21.45
N GLN A 33 -5.83 -39.03 20.56
CA GLN A 33 -5.24 -39.24 19.23
C GLN A 33 -6.25 -39.94 18.30
N TYR A 34 -6.27 -39.56 17.02
CA TYR A 34 -7.16 -40.14 16.02
C TYR A 34 -6.40 -40.51 14.77
N THR A 35 -6.66 -41.69 14.22
CA THR A 35 -6.19 -42.12 12.91
C THR A 35 -7.41 -42.44 12.08
N VAL A 36 -7.63 -41.71 10.98
CA VAL A 36 -8.75 -41.99 10.06
C VAL A 36 -8.18 -42.63 8.81
N PRO A 37 -8.50 -43.91 8.52
CA PRO A 37 -8.13 -44.50 7.24
C PRO A 37 -8.97 -43.85 6.14
N MET A 38 -8.29 -43.32 5.12
CA MET A 38 -8.95 -42.81 3.91
C MET A 38 -8.92 -43.90 2.85
N GLU A 39 -10.10 -44.31 2.38
CA GLU A 39 -10.23 -45.09 1.15
C GLU A 39 -10.73 -44.17 0.03
N ILE A 40 -9.90 -44.01 -1.00
CA ILE A 40 -10.27 -43.27 -2.20
C ILE A 40 -10.84 -44.28 -3.20
N THR A 41 -12.06 -44.04 -3.67
CA THR A 41 -12.85 -44.95 -4.52
C THR A 41 -12.35 -45.12 -5.96
N ASP A 42 -11.09 -44.84 -6.25
CA ASP A 42 -10.44 -45.13 -7.55
C ASP A 42 -9.43 -46.30 -7.46
N GLY A 43 -9.50 -47.12 -6.40
CA GLY A 43 -8.82 -48.42 -6.34
C GLY A 43 -7.28 -48.39 -6.20
N LYS A 44 -6.69 -47.24 -5.86
CA LYS A 44 -5.26 -47.12 -5.53
C LYS A 44 -5.08 -46.48 -4.16
N ALA A 45 -4.45 -47.23 -3.25
CA ALA A 45 -4.12 -46.75 -1.92
C ALA A 45 -2.91 -45.81 -1.98
N TYR A 46 -3.08 -44.58 -1.50
CA TYR A 46 -2.00 -43.59 -1.39
C TYR A 46 -1.84 -43.20 0.08
N GLY A 47 -1.18 -44.06 0.85
CA GLY A 47 -0.66 -43.77 2.20
C GLY A 47 -1.70 -43.38 3.27
N THR A 48 -1.24 -43.38 4.51
CA THR A 48 -2.03 -42.95 5.67
C THR A 48 -1.53 -41.58 6.11
N VAL A 49 -2.40 -40.58 6.19
CA VAL A 49 -2.05 -39.27 6.75
C VAL A 49 -2.64 -39.17 8.16
N GLU A 50 -1.78 -38.97 9.15
CA GLU A 50 -2.20 -38.75 10.54
C GLU A 50 -2.50 -37.26 10.78
N TYR A 51 -3.66 -36.97 11.36
CA TYR A 51 -4.06 -35.63 11.74
C TYR A 51 -4.28 -35.56 13.25
N ARG A 52 -3.95 -34.41 13.85
CA ARG A 52 -4.32 -34.12 15.24
C ARG A 52 -5.48 -33.13 15.26
N LEU A 53 -6.54 -33.49 15.98
CA LEU A 53 -7.64 -32.58 16.27
C LEU A 53 -7.37 -31.88 17.60
N VAL A 54 -7.29 -30.55 17.58
CA VAL A 54 -7.16 -29.74 18.79
C VAL A 54 -8.49 -29.05 19.09
N PRO A 55 -9.18 -29.37 20.20
CA PRO A 55 -10.40 -28.67 20.58
C PRO A 55 -10.06 -27.26 21.07
N ILE A 56 -10.65 -26.24 20.45
CA ILE A 56 -10.58 -24.87 20.97
C ILE A 56 -11.60 -24.75 22.11
N ALA A 57 -11.13 -24.61 23.34
CA ALA A 57 -12.01 -24.26 24.46
C ALA A 57 -12.63 -22.87 24.22
N LEU A 58 -13.95 -22.81 24.10
CA LEU A 58 -14.69 -21.54 24.13
C LEU A 58 -14.44 -20.88 25.49
N LYS A 59 -13.88 -19.67 25.46
CA LYS A 59 -13.61 -18.86 26.66
C LYS A 59 -14.92 -18.61 27.41
N ALA A 60 -15.01 -19.07 28.66
CA ALA A 60 -16.17 -18.83 29.52
C ALA A 60 -16.43 -17.32 29.64
N GLY A 61 -17.65 -16.88 29.33
CA GLY A 61 -18.07 -15.47 29.45
C GLY A 61 -18.77 -14.85 28.21
N CYS A 62 -19.13 -15.62 27.19
CA CYS A 62 -19.91 -15.10 26.07
C CYS A 62 -21.40 -14.97 26.45
N SER A 63 -21.92 -13.74 26.49
CA SER A 63 -23.30 -13.41 26.87
C SER A 63 -24.25 -13.24 25.67
N CYS A 64 -23.93 -13.80 24.50
CA CYS A 64 -24.84 -13.73 23.35
C CYS A 64 -25.95 -14.79 23.44
N PRO A 65 -27.13 -14.57 22.80
CA PRO A 65 -28.30 -15.46 22.90
C PRO A 65 -28.04 -16.91 22.45
N ASN A 66 -27.00 -17.14 21.63
CA ASN A 66 -26.62 -18.46 21.13
C ASN A 66 -25.70 -19.24 22.08
N CYS A 67 -25.30 -18.68 23.21
CA CYS A 67 -24.41 -19.33 24.19
C CYS A 67 -25.13 -19.77 25.47
N ASN A 68 -26.47 -19.85 25.45
CA ASN A 68 -27.29 -20.27 26.59
C ASN A 68 -27.11 -21.79 26.86
N PRO A 69 -26.75 -22.25 28.08
CA PRO A 69 -26.35 -23.63 28.34
C PRO A 69 -27.45 -24.70 28.25
N THR A 70 -28.69 -24.31 27.94
CA THR A 70 -29.85 -25.22 27.96
C THR A 70 -30.08 -25.99 26.67
N LYS A 71 -29.32 -25.72 25.60
CA LYS A 71 -29.31 -26.53 24.36
C LYS A 71 -27.98 -27.28 24.21
N LYS A 72 -27.83 -28.40 24.93
CA LYS A 72 -26.59 -29.19 24.98
C LYS A 72 -26.17 -29.88 23.67
N ASN A 73 -27.03 -29.93 22.63
CA ASN A 73 -26.77 -30.75 21.45
C ASN A 73 -26.50 -29.99 20.14
N ASP A 74 -26.52 -28.64 20.15
CA ASP A 74 -26.45 -27.83 18.91
C ASP A 74 -25.26 -26.83 18.88
N ALA A 75 -24.31 -26.94 19.80
CA ALA A 75 -23.15 -26.05 19.79
C ALA A 75 -22.21 -26.41 18.61
N PRO A 76 -21.84 -25.45 17.74
CA PRO A 76 -20.88 -25.71 16.68
C PRO A 76 -19.51 -26.02 17.28
N VAL A 77 -18.99 -27.23 17.00
CA VAL A 77 -17.63 -27.62 17.35
C VAL A 77 -16.70 -27.09 16.26
N TYR A 78 -15.75 -26.23 16.64
CA TYR A 78 -14.70 -25.77 15.73
C TYR A 78 -13.52 -26.72 15.83
N LEU A 79 -13.18 -27.37 14.72
CA LEU A 79 -12.01 -28.25 14.62
C LEU A 79 -10.96 -27.57 13.74
N ILE A 80 -9.73 -27.51 14.24
CA ILE A 80 -8.55 -27.17 13.44
C ILE A 80 -7.86 -28.49 13.09
N LEU A 81 -7.59 -28.71 11.81
CA LEU A 81 -6.76 -29.80 11.32
C LEU A 81 -5.32 -29.30 11.22
N GLU A 82 -4.43 -29.87 12.02
CA GLU A 82 -2.98 -29.68 11.87
C GLU A 82 -2.39 -30.99 11.32
N SER A 83 -1.70 -30.92 10.17
CA SER A 83 -0.89 -32.05 9.70
C SER A 83 0.42 -32.07 10.49
N TYR A 84 0.80 -33.23 11.03
CA TYR A 84 1.93 -33.29 11.95
C TYR A 84 3.19 -33.98 11.41
N LYS A 85 3.18 -34.56 10.20
CA LYS A 85 4.38 -35.13 9.58
C LYS A 85 4.29 -35.12 8.06
N ASP A 86 5.33 -34.58 7.42
CA ASP A 86 5.59 -34.71 5.99
C ASP A 86 6.48 -35.94 5.76
N PRO A 87 6.06 -36.98 5.03
CA PRO A 87 6.90 -38.16 4.78
C PRO A 87 8.01 -37.92 3.74
N TRP A 88 8.14 -36.73 3.16
CA TRP A 88 9.03 -36.49 2.03
C TRP A 88 10.23 -35.61 2.37
N HIS A 89 11.32 -36.26 2.80
CA HIS A 89 12.66 -35.67 2.76
C HIS A 89 13.45 -36.22 1.56
N ILE A 90 13.35 -35.54 0.41
CA ILE A 90 14.39 -35.53 -0.62
C ILE A 90 14.53 -34.08 -1.11
N GLY A 91 15.77 -33.62 -1.21
CA GLY A 91 16.13 -32.21 -1.08
C GLY A 91 15.66 -31.26 -2.18
N THR A 92 15.21 -30.08 -1.75
CA THR A 92 15.64 -28.73 -2.19
C THR A 92 14.83 -27.71 -1.37
N ARG A 93 15.50 -26.69 -0.82
CA ARG A 93 14.90 -25.77 0.17
C ARG A 93 13.93 -24.77 -0.47
N SER A 94 12.65 -25.11 -0.45
CA SER A 94 11.52 -24.16 -0.42
C SER A 94 10.33 -24.84 0.24
N SER A 95 10.26 -24.83 1.58
CA SER A 95 9.08 -25.29 2.31
C SER A 95 8.07 -24.14 2.46
N THR A 96 6.97 -24.21 1.72
CA THR A 96 5.78 -23.39 1.98
C THR A 96 4.86 -24.21 2.88
N VAL A 97 4.72 -23.82 4.14
CA VAL A 97 3.72 -24.42 5.04
C VAL A 97 2.34 -23.88 4.63
N LEU A 98 1.53 -24.73 4.01
CA LEU A 98 0.12 -24.43 3.74
C LEU A 98 -0.70 -24.73 5.01
N ASN A 99 -1.03 -23.68 5.76
CA ASN A 99 -2.04 -23.78 6.81
C ASN A 99 -3.42 -23.60 6.16
N GLU A 100 -4.06 -24.69 5.75
CA GLU A 100 -5.44 -24.66 5.27
C GLU A 100 -6.42 -24.62 6.44
N LYS A 101 -7.35 -23.67 6.42
CA LYS A 101 -8.39 -23.50 7.45
C LYS A 101 -9.74 -23.78 6.83
N ILE A 102 -10.33 -24.93 7.12
CA ILE A 102 -11.68 -25.29 6.65
C ILE A 102 -12.68 -24.87 7.74
N ILE A 103 -13.68 -24.08 7.37
CA ILE A 103 -14.75 -23.62 8.27
C ILE A 103 -16.07 -24.23 7.79
N PHE A 104 -16.78 -24.95 8.66
CA PHE A 104 -18.10 -25.50 8.37
C PHE A 104 -19.19 -24.54 8.86
N HIS A 105 -20.12 -24.18 7.97
CA HIS A 105 -21.34 -23.44 8.32
C HIS A 105 -22.58 -24.24 7.92
N LYS A 106 -23.52 -24.43 8.86
CA LYS A 106 -24.85 -24.91 8.55
C LYS A 106 -25.79 -23.71 8.41
N GLY A 107 -26.03 -23.30 7.17
CA GLY A 107 -26.99 -22.25 6.82
C GLY A 107 -26.50 -20.82 7.09
N VAL A 108 -26.85 -19.93 6.16
CA VAL A 108 -26.56 -18.49 6.09
C VAL A 108 -25.29 -18.11 5.31
N PHE A 109 -25.48 -17.15 4.41
CA PHE A 109 -24.65 -16.66 3.29
C PHE A 109 -23.13 -16.62 3.49
N PRO A 110 -22.34 -16.86 2.42
CA PRO A 110 -20.89 -16.95 2.53
C PRO A 110 -20.25 -15.56 2.71
N THR A 111 -19.70 -15.30 3.89
CA THR A 111 -18.55 -14.39 4.02
C THR A 111 -17.30 -15.13 3.57
N PHE A 112 -16.79 -14.79 2.40
CA PHE A 112 -15.51 -15.29 1.91
C PHE A 112 -14.37 -14.70 2.72
N ALA A 113 -13.81 -15.47 3.65
CA ALA A 113 -12.51 -15.19 4.24
C ALA A 113 -11.45 -15.93 3.42
N VAL A 114 -10.94 -15.27 2.37
CA VAL A 114 -9.79 -15.76 1.62
C VAL A 114 -8.54 -15.41 2.43
N THR A 115 -7.98 -16.38 3.13
CA THR A 115 -6.59 -16.31 3.63
C THR A 115 -5.65 -16.81 2.54
N GLU A 116 -5.62 -16.12 1.40
CA GLU A 116 -4.43 -16.15 0.55
C GLU A 116 -3.32 -15.43 1.32
N GLY A 117 -2.11 -15.97 1.33
CA GLY A 117 -0.95 -15.30 1.90
C GLY A 117 -0.94 -13.85 1.43
N ILE A 118 -0.97 -12.90 2.37
CA ILE A 118 -1.05 -11.45 2.12
C ILE A 118 0.33 -11.02 1.58
N ASN A 119 0.58 -11.40 0.33
CA ASN A 119 1.87 -11.47 -0.30
C ASN A 119 2.14 -10.13 -1.00
N VAL A 120 3.10 -9.37 -0.46
CA VAL A 120 3.98 -8.28 -0.98
C VAL A 120 3.51 -7.25 -2.02
N ASP A 121 2.32 -7.37 -2.61
CA ASP A 121 1.94 -6.63 -3.82
C ASP A 121 0.76 -5.66 -3.63
N ILE A 122 0.35 -5.36 -2.39
CA ILE A 122 -0.81 -4.46 -2.15
C ILE A 122 -0.64 -3.10 -2.83
N TRP A 123 0.56 -2.52 -2.80
CA TRP A 123 0.81 -1.26 -3.50
C TRP A 123 0.62 -1.41 -5.02
N LYS A 124 0.93 -2.57 -5.60
CA LYS A 124 0.81 -2.83 -7.04
C LYS A 124 -0.63 -3.18 -7.42
N LYS A 125 -1.27 -4.08 -6.68
CA LYS A 125 -2.62 -4.60 -6.98
C LYS A 125 -3.70 -3.59 -6.64
N THR A 126 -3.67 -3.03 -5.43
CA THR A 126 -4.69 -2.10 -4.92
C THR A 126 -4.40 -0.67 -5.32
N TRP A 127 -3.17 -0.20 -5.07
CA TRP A 127 -2.81 1.21 -5.25
C TRP A 127 -2.21 1.54 -6.63
N LYS A 128 -1.98 0.53 -7.48
CA LYS A 128 -1.40 0.68 -8.83
C LYS A 128 -0.08 1.47 -8.85
N ILE A 129 0.71 1.34 -7.79
CA ILE A 129 2.02 1.98 -7.66
C ILE A 129 3.06 1.12 -8.38
N ASN A 130 3.77 1.73 -9.34
CA ASN A 130 4.90 1.16 -10.02
C ASN A 130 6.15 1.27 -9.13
N SER A 131 6.45 0.19 -8.41
CA SER A 131 7.65 0.11 -7.59
C SER A 131 8.94 0.11 -8.42
N GLY A 132 8.90 -0.23 -9.71
CA GLY A 132 10.08 -0.23 -10.60
C GLY A 132 10.48 1.15 -11.14
N LEU A 133 9.76 2.22 -10.76
CA LEU A 133 10.10 3.58 -11.19
C LEU A 133 11.43 4.03 -10.57
N ASN A 134 12.41 4.40 -11.41
CA ASN A 134 13.63 5.08 -10.98
C ASN A 134 13.30 6.52 -10.57
N MET A 135 13.12 6.74 -9.27
CA MET A 135 12.69 8.04 -8.72
C MET A 135 13.73 9.14 -8.87
N ILE A 136 15.03 8.81 -8.81
CA ILE A 136 16.12 9.79 -8.98
C ILE A 136 16.07 10.33 -10.41
N GLN A 137 16.01 9.41 -11.38
CA GLN A 137 15.89 9.76 -12.78
C GLN A 137 14.59 10.51 -13.07
N ALA A 138 13.47 10.04 -12.53
CA ALA A 138 12.19 10.70 -12.76
C ALA A 138 12.11 12.11 -12.15
N CYS A 139 12.81 12.35 -11.03
CA CYS A 139 12.98 13.68 -10.44
C CYS A 139 13.83 14.59 -11.33
N ALA A 140 14.96 14.07 -11.84
CA ALA A 140 15.83 14.79 -12.76
C ALA A 140 15.09 15.16 -14.07
N ASP A 141 14.44 14.17 -14.70
CA ASP A 141 13.61 14.35 -15.89
C ASP A 141 12.55 15.43 -15.68
N PHE A 142 11.89 15.45 -14.52
CA PHE A 142 10.83 16.43 -14.22
C PHE A 142 11.36 17.86 -14.20
N TYR A 143 12.49 18.11 -13.52
CA TYR A 143 13.04 19.46 -13.43
C TYR A 143 13.72 19.92 -14.72
N ILE A 144 14.38 19.03 -15.47
CA ILE A 144 14.97 19.37 -16.76
C ILE A 144 13.88 19.74 -17.77
N LEU A 145 12.83 18.91 -17.88
CA LEU A 145 11.70 19.21 -18.77
C LEU A 145 10.95 20.47 -18.34
N TYR A 146 10.84 20.74 -17.03
CA TYR A 146 10.24 21.96 -16.54
C TYR A 146 11.06 23.20 -16.91
N ASP A 147 12.38 23.14 -16.77
CA ASP A 147 13.28 24.25 -17.14
C ASP A 147 13.27 24.51 -18.66
N LEU A 148 13.34 23.45 -19.46
CA LEU A 148 13.17 23.56 -20.91
C LEU A 148 11.81 24.16 -21.29
N LEU A 149 10.74 23.84 -20.57
CA LEU A 149 9.42 24.42 -20.83
C LEU A 149 9.37 25.92 -20.51
N LEU A 150 10.16 26.39 -19.54
CA LEU A 150 10.28 27.82 -19.23
C LEU A 150 11.06 28.57 -20.32
N ASP A 151 12.13 27.97 -20.82
CA ASP A 151 12.97 28.58 -21.86
C ASP A 151 12.35 28.48 -23.26
N PHE A 152 11.56 27.44 -23.53
CA PHE A 152 10.95 27.16 -24.82
C PHE A 152 9.44 26.88 -24.69
N PRO A 153 8.62 27.87 -24.26
CA PRO A 153 7.21 27.65 -23.94
C PRO A 153 6.34 27.26 -25.16
N ASP A 154 6.78 27.61 -26.36
CA ASP A 154 6.08 27.33 -27.62
C ASP A 154 6.47 25.97 -28.24
N ASP A 155 7.47 25.29 -27.69
CA ASP A 155 7.89 23.98 -28.20
C ASP A 155 6.89 22.89 -27.77
N THR A 156 6.11 22.42 -28.73
CA THR A 156 5.07 21.41 -28.51
C THR A 156 5.65 20.08 -28.02
N THR A 157 6.84 19.71 -28.48
CA THR A 157 7.50 18.45 -28.09
C THR A 157 7.88 18.47 -26.61
N ILE A 158 8.51 19.56 -26.15
CA ILE A 158 8.86 19.74 -24.73
C ILE A 158 7.60 19.72 -23.87
N LYS A 159 6.56 20.45 -24.30
CA LYS A 159 5.27 20.52 -23.58
C LYS A 159 4.59 19.16 -23.47
N GLU A 160 4.56 18.37 -24.54
CA GLU A 160 3.99 17.02 -24.54
C GLU A 160 4.77 16.06 -23.63
N LEU A 161 6.11 16.09 -23.71
CA LEU A 161 6.97 15.28 -22.86
C LEU A 161 6.81 15.64 -21.38
N PHE A 162 6.82 16.94 -21.04
CA PHE A 162 6.61 17.40 -19.67
C PHE A 162 5.23 16.96 -19.16
N ASN A 163 4.16 17.18 -19.93
CA ASN A 163 2.81 16.82 -19.53
C ASN A 163 2.65 15.31 -19.33
N ALA A 164 3.21 14.48 -20.22
CA ALA A 164 3.17 13.04 -20.09
C ALA A 164 3.91 12.56 -18.83
N HIS A 165 5.11 13.10 -18.59
CA HIS A 165 5.92 12.76 -17.41
C HIS A 165 5.28 13.23 -16.11
N GLN A 166 4.79 14.47 -16.07
CA GLN A 166 4.06 15.06 -14.95
C GLN A 166 2.81 14.26 -14.62
N LYS A 167 1.99 13.91 -15.61
CA LYS A 167 0.77 13.10 -15.43
C LYS A 167 1.08 11.73 -14.82
N ARG A 168 2.14 11.08 -15.32
CA ARG A 168 2.62 9.79 -14.81
C ARG A 168 3.05 9.89 -13.35
N LEU A 169 3.83 10.91 -12.99
CA LEU A 169 4.26 11.14 -11.61
C LEU A 169 3.10 11.48 -10.69
N LEU A 170 2.19 12.34 -11.14
CA LEU A 170 1.00 12.77 -10.40
C LEU A 170 0.16 11.57 -9.97
N GLN A 171 -0.13 10.64 -10.90
CA GLN A 171 -0.87 9.41 -10.60
C GLN A 171 -0.17 8.58 -9.51
N GLN A 172 1.15 8.40 -9.63
CA GLN A 172 1.94 7.64 -8.66
C GLN A 172 1.98 8.32 -7.28
N PHE A 173 2.10 9.65 -7.25
CA PHE A 173 2.24 10.42 -6.03
C PHE A 173 0.94 10.56 -5.26
N VAL A 174 -0.18 10.74 -5.95
CA VAL A 174 -1.51 10.72 -5.32
C VAL A 174 -1.75 9.37 -4.65
N ALA A 175 -1.58 8.27 -5.40
CA ALA A 175 -1.78 6.92 -4.88
C ALA A 175 -0.84 6.59 -3.72
N TYR A 176 0.46 6.90 -3.87
CA TYR A 176 1.45 6.68 -2.81
C TYR A 176 1.12 7.49 -1.56
N THR A 177 0.88 8.80 -1.70
CA THR A 177 0.64 9.71 -0.58
C THR A 177 -0.57 9.23 0.23
N ASP A 178 -1.67 8.92 -0.44
CA ASP A 178 -2.90 8.44 0.20
C ASP A 178 -2.67 7.08 0.91
N MET A 179 -1.98 6.15 0.26
CA MET A 179 -1.61 4.86 0.85
C MET A 179 -0.81 5.02 2.14
N VAL A 180 0.24 5.84 2.12
CA VAL A 180 1.13 5.95 3.29
C VAL A 180 0.49 6.71 4.45
N ILE A 181 -0.35 7.73 4.17
CA ILE A 181 -1.20 8.40 5.16
C ILE A 181 -2.06 7.37 5.89
N GLY A 182 -2.83 6.57 5.15
CA GLY A 182 -3.63 5.51 5.74
C GLY A 182 -2.82 4.54 6.56
N GLY A 183 -1.71 4.06 5.99
CA GLY A 183 -0.83 3.10 6.64
C GLY A 183 -0.41 3.52 8.04
N GLU A 184 0.02 4.77 8.23
CA GLU A 184 0.51 5.25 9.53
C GLU A 184 -0.61 5.55 10.54
N LEU A 185 -1.87 5.71 10.12
CA LEU A 185 -3.02 5.83 11.04
C LEU A 185 -3.24 4.57 11.87
N ARG A 186 -2.68 3.43 11.48
CA ARG A 186 -2.71 2.19 12.29
C ARG A 186 -2.20 2.39 13.72
N HIS A 187 -1.31 3.37 13.94
CA HIS A 187 -0.78 3.64 15.28
C HIS A 187 -1.65 4.58 16.11
N ALA A 188 -2.64 5.26 15.50
CA ALA A 188 -3.51 6.21 16.20
C ALA A 188 -4.16 5.56 17.42
N ILE A 189 -4.54 4.29 17.32
CA ILE A 189 -5.27 3.55 18.36
C ILE A 189 -4.53 3.36 19.68
N HIS A 190 -3.21 3.47 19.66
CA HIS A 190 -2.35 3.30 20.84
C HIS A 190 -1.88 4.62 21.40
N LYS A 191 -2.07 5.69 20.63
CA LYS A 191 -1.53 7.01 20.93
C LYS A 191 -2.64 7.95 21.33
N ILE A 192 -3.75 7.93 20.60
CA ILE A 192 -4.86 8.84 20.75
C ILE A 192 -6.00 8.13 21.48
N PRO A 193 -6.49 8.68 22.62
CA PRO A 193 -7.71 8.17 23.21
C PRO A 193 -8.91 8.42 22.30
N TYR A 194 -9.71 7.38 22.05
CA TYR A 194 -10.88 7.44 21.17
C TYR A 194 -11.84 8.58 21.51
N ILE A 195 -12.17 8.73 22.80
CA ILE A 195 -13.05 9.80 23.30
C ILE A 195 -12.45 11.18 23.01
N SER A 196 -11.14 11.35 23.13
CA SER A 196 -10.47 12.61 22.81
C SER A 196 -10.61 12.95 21.32
N ALA A 197 -10.48 11.96 20.43
CA ALA A 197 -10.68 12.15 18.99
C ALA A 197 -12.09 12.65 18.65
N LEU A 198 -13.13 12.06 19.26
CA LEU A 198 -14.52 12.50 19.05
C LEU A 198 -14.79 13.87 19.66
N ASN A 199 -14.32 14.13 20.88
CA ASN A 199 -14.49 15.43 21.53
C ASN A 199 -13.84 16.54 20.72
N ARG A 200 -12.68 16.29 20.12
CA ARG A 200 -12.02 17.27 19.25
C ARG A 200 -12.85 17.57 18.00
N ALA A 201 -13.46 16.57 17.38
CA ALA A 201 -14.38 16.79 16.26
C ALA A 201 -15.59 17.66 16.64
N LYS A 202 -16.15 17.45 17.84
CA LYS A 202 -17.21 18.33 18.37
C LYS A 202 -16.73 19.77 18.49
N GLN A 203 -15.55 19.99 19.09
CA GLN A 203 -14.96 21.32 19.25
C GLN A 203 -14.72 22.03 17.91
N LEU A 204 -14.29 21.27 16.89
CA LEU A 204 -14.07 21.81 15.55
C LEU A 204 -15.37 22.05 14.76
N LYS A 205 -16.54 21.75 15.34
CA LYS A 205 -17.85 21.76 14.67
C LYS A 205 -17.86 20.88 13.41
N ARG A 206 -17.11 19.77 13.45
CA ARG A 206 -16.93 18.81 12.35
C ARG A 206 -17.57 17.45 12.64
N ILE A 207 -18.27 17.30 13.76
CA ILE A 207 -18.89 16.03 14.08
C ILE A 207 -20.06 15.78 13.12
N SER A 208 -19.83 14.86 12.19
CA SER A 208 -20.84 14.28 11.32
C SER A 208 -20.92 12.78 11.58
N SER A 209 -21.99 12.15 11.08
CA SER A 209 -22.08 10.68 11.04
C SER A 209 -20.89 10.08 10.29
N ALA A 210 -20.46 10.70 9.20
CA ALA A 210 -19.27 10.29 8.44
C ALA A 210 -17.99 10.38 9.28
N TYR A 211 -17.70 11.53 9.91
CA TYR A 211 -16.51 11.71 10.75
C TYR A 211 -16.45 10.64 11.85
N THR A 212 -17.57 10.43 12.54
CA THR A 212 -17.68 9.44 13.63
C THR A 212 -17.47 8.02 13.10
N SER A 213 -18.07 7.67 11.96
CA SER A 213 -17.88 6.37 11.32
C SER A 213 -16.42 6.12 10.91
N ILE A 214 -15.76 7.14 10.35
CA ILE A 214 -14.36 7.05 9.91
C ILE A 214 -13.45 6.80 11.13
N VAL A 215 -13.60 7.59 12.20
CA VAL A 215 -12.84 7.37 13.45
C VAL A 215 -13.10 5.97 14.00
N ASN A 216 -14.36 5.54 14.06
CA ASN A 216 -14.71 4.18 14.49
C ASN A 216 -14.00 3.10 13.68
N GLN A 217 -13.97 3.24 12.35
CA GLN A 217 -13.28 2.29 11.50
C GLN A 217 -11.77 2.31 11.75
N ILE A 218 -11.11 3.48 11.80
CA ILE A 218 -9.69 3.57 12.12
C ILE A 218 -9.36 2.83 13.42
N TYR A 219 -10.18 3.00 14.46
CA TYR A 219 -9.96 2.36 15.75
C TYR A 219 -10.21 0.85 15.74
N LYS A 220 -11.32 0.42 15.15
CA LYS A 220 -11.66 -1.00 15.01
C LYS A 220 -10.60 -1.77 14.22
N PHE A 221 -10.13 -1.21 13.11
CA PHE A 221 -9.14 -1.89 12.26
C PHE A 221 -7.72 -1.79 12.79
N GLY A 222 -7.34 -0.68 13.42
CA GLY A 222 -6.04 -0.56 14.09
C GLY A 222 -5.88 -1.63 15.17
N TYR A 223 -6.95 -1.92 15.92
CA TYR A 223 -6.90 -2.93 16.99
C TYR A 223 -6.65 -4.33 16.42
N ASN A 224 -7.32 -4.67 15.32
CA ASN A 224 -7.17 -5.97 14.66
C ASN A 224 -5.83 -6.13 13.93
N ALA A 225 -5.21 -5.02 13.49
CA ALA A 225 -3.91 -5.02 12.83
C ALA A 225 -2.73 -5.09 13.81
N LYS A 226 -2.98 -5.00 15.12
CA LYS A 226 -1.93 -4.98 16.15
C LYS A 226 -1.22 -6.33 16.23
N GLY A 227 0.11 -6.30 16.21
CA GLY A 227 0.95 -7.47 16.48
C GLY A 227 1.00 -8.48 15.34
N THR A 228 0.33 -8.23 14.22
CA THR A 228 0.41 -9.09 13.03
C THR A 228 1.55 -8.62 12.14
N LYS A 229 2.28 -9.57 11.54
CA LYS A 229 3.33 -9.26 10.55
C LYS A 229 2.77 -8.47 9.36
N ASP A 230 1.48 -8.67 9.05
CA ASP A 230 0.77 -8.07 7.91
C ASP A 230 -0.10 -6.86 8.29
N GLY A 231 -0.02 -6.37 9.52
CA GLY A 231 -0.93 -5.34 10.02
C GLY A 231 -0.95 -4.06 9.18
N ARG A 232 0.20 -3.67 8.63
CA ARG A 232 0.30 -2.52 7.72
C ARG A 232 -0.40 -2.77 6.39
N ALA A 233 -0.17 -3.93 5.79
CA ALA A 233 -0.76 -4.35 4.53
C ALA A 233 -2.30 -4.39 4.62
N MET A 234 -2.82 -5.00 5.68
CA MET A 234 -4.25 -5.03 5.98
C MET A 234 -4.82 -3.61 6.13
N PHE A 235 -4.11 -2.74 6.85
CA PHE A 235 -4.56 -1.36 7.05
C PHE A 235 -4.59 -0.55 5.74
N TRP A 236 -3.63 -0.75 4.83
CA TRP A 236 -3.65 -0.12 3.51
C TRP A 236 -4.89 -0.50 2.69
N ASN A 237 -5.25 -1.79 2.64
CA ASN A 237 -6.45 -2.22 1.93
C ASN A 237 -7.72 -1.63 2.55
N LYS A 238 -7.79 -1.63 3.89
CA LYS A 238 -8.95 -1.07 4.57
C LYS A 238 -9.06 0.44 4.35
N TRP A 239 -7.94 1.14 4.43
CA TRP A 239 -7.87 2.57 4.14
C TRP A 239 -8.33 2.88 2.71
N TYR A 240 -7.89 2.09 1.73
CA TYR A 240 -8.34 2.22 0.35
C TYR A 240 -9.87 2.16 0.25
N SER A 241 -10.50 1.15 0.85
CA SER A 241 -11.97 1.05 0.88
C SER A 241 -12.64 2.25 1.58
N MET A 242 -12.05 2.75 2.66
CA MET A 242 -12.56 3.94 3.35
C MET A 242 -12.45 5.19 2.46
N ARG A 243 -11.38 5.33 1.68
CA ARG A 243 -11.19 6.43 0.74
C ARG A 243 -12.16 6.41 -0.42
N GLN A 244 -12.53 5.23 -0.91
CA GLN A 244 -13.60 5.09 -1.90
C GLN A 244 -14.98 5.45 -1.33
N MET A 245 -15.22 5.17 -0.05
CA MET A 245 -16.53 5.39 0.58
C MET A 245 -16.75 6.83 1.08
N TYR A 246 -15.72 7.45 1.65
CA TYR A 246 -15.83 8.73 2.34
C TYR A 246 -15.08 9.86 1.65
N GLU A 247 -14.37 9.56 0.56
CA GLU A 247 -13.62 10.55 -0.19
C GLU A 247 -12.81 11.48 0.73
N ASN A 248 -12.84 12.79 0.50
CA ASN A 248 -12.04 13.77 1.21
C ASN A 248 -12.35 13.85 2.71
N ASP A 249 -13.51 13.37 3.19
CA ASP A 249 -13.81 13.34 4.62
C ASP A 249 -12.86 12.41 5.38
N ALA A 250 -12.45 11.29 4.78
CA ALA A 250 -11.43 10.41 5.36
C ALA A 250 -10.09 11.15 5.54
N LEU A 251 -9.67 11.92 4.54
CA LEU A 251 -8.43 12.72 4.61
C LEU A 251 -8.53 13.86 5.64
N ILE A 252 -9.70 14.48 5.79
CA ILE A 252 -9.95 15.49 6.83
C ILE A 252 -9.78 14.87 8.22
N VAL A 253 -10.39 13.70 8.46
CA VAL A 253 -10.24 12.98 9.73
C VAL A 253 -8.77 12.60 9.97
N ALA A 254 -8.08 12.05 8.97
CA ALA A 254 -6.67 11.70 9.05
C ALA A 254 -5.81 12.91 9.44
N HIS A 255 -5.99 14.03 8.75
CA HIS A 255 -5.27 15.27 9.02
C HIS A 255 -5.53 15.76 10.44
N ASP A 256 -6.78 15.74 10.91
CA ASP A 256 -7.13 16.19 12.24
C ASP A 256 -6.52 15.30 13.34
N LEU A 257 -6.52 13.97 13.13
CA LEU A 257 -5.85 13.03 14.03
C LEU A 257 -4.33 13.28 14.09
N TYR A 258 -3.69 13.57 12.96
CA TYR A 258 -2.27 13.89 12.95
C TYR A 258 -1.95 15.25 13.57
N LYS A 259 -2.71 16.29 13.21
CA LYS A 259 -2.44 17.66 13.60
C LYS A 259 -2.75 17.93 15.07
N TYR A 260 -3.95 17.57 15.52
CA TYR A 260 -4.43 17.97 16.85
C TYR A 260 -4.00 17.04 17.97
N PHE A 261 -3.50 15.86 17.63
CA PHE A 261 -2.95 14.92 18.61
C PHE A 261 -1.45 14.77 18.46
N ASN A 262 -0.75 15.77 17.91
CA ASN A 262 0.69 15.73 17.69
C ASN A 262 1.48 15.24 18.93
N ASN A 263 1.13 15.74 20.11
CA ASN A 263 1.80 15.40 21.37
C ASN A 263 1.56 13.94 21.81
N TYR A 264 0.54 13.28 21.29
CA TYR A 264 0.23 11.88 21.62
C TYR A 264 1.06 10.88 20.82
N TRP A 265 1.53 11.24 19.63
CA TRP A 265 2.19 10.28 18.75
C TRP A 265 3.58 9.86 19.25
N GLY A 266 4.21 10.70 20.08
CA GLY A 266 5.59 10.53 20.55
C GLY A 266 6.62 10.83 19.45
N ASN A 267 7.89 10.50 19.72
CA ASN A 267 8.97 10.74 18.77
C ASN A 267 8.91 9.73 17.61
N GLY A 268 8.95 10.23 16.37
CA GLY A 268 9.21 9.39 15.18
C GLY A 268 8.00 8.65 14.58
N TYR A 269 6.77 8.93 15.02
CA TYR A 269 5.56 8.33 14.43
C TYR A 269 4.48 9.41 14.29
N GLY A 270 3.70 9.39 13.20
CA GLY A 270 2.55 10.29 13.04
C GLY A 270 2.82 11.78 13.26
N GLY A 271 1.87 12.47 13.87
CA GLY A 271 1.98 13.89 14.19
C GLY A 271 2.05 14.82 12.98
N LEU A 272 2.65 16.00 13.17
CA LEU A 272 2.74 17.05 12.14
C LEU A 272 3.49 16.59 10.88
N ALA A 273 4.45 15.67 11.01
CA ALA A 273 5.16 15.09 9.87
C ALA A 273 4.21 14.38 8.89
N TRP A 274 3.11 13.81 9.39
CA TRP A 274 2.05 13.18 8.59
C TRP A 274 0.86 14.09 8.32
N ALA A 275 0.63 15.10 9.17
CA ALA A 275 -0.38 16.12 8.88
C ALA A 275 -0.07 16.90 7.60
N ARG A 276 1.21 17.23 7.35
CA ARG A 276 1.67 17.96 6.15
C ARG A 276 1.34 17.26 4.83
N PRO A 277 1.78 16.01 4.57
CA PRO A 277 1.41 15.29 3.35
C PRO A 277 -0.10 15.08 3.23
N THR A 278 -0.81 14.88 4.34
CA THR A 278 -2.28 14.76 4.33
C THR A 278 -2.94 16.06 3.86
N LYS A 279 -2.47 17.21 4.35
CA LYS A 279 -2.97 18.52 3.92
C LYS A 279 -2.66 18.79 2.45
N LEU A 280 -1.44 18.44 1.99
CA LEU A 280 -1.03 18.60 0.60
C LEU A 280 -1.98 17.83 -0.35
N LEU A 281 -2.25 16.56 -0.06
CA LEU A 281 -3.19 15.76 -0.84
C LEU A 281 -4.61 16.31 -0.79
N LEU A 282 -5.07 16.78 0.38
CA LEU A 282 -6.39 17.38 0.53
C LEU A 282 -6.53 18.69 -0.28
N ASP A 283 -5.49 19.53 -0.32
CA ASP A 283 -5.50 20.76 -1.10
C ASP A 283 -5.50 20.48 -2.60
N TYR A 284 -4.72 19.49 -3.05
CA TYR A 284 -4.76 19.03 -4.43
C TYR A 284 -6.14 18.48 -4.83
N ASN A 285 -6.74 17.59 -4.02
CA ASN A 285 -8.08 17.05 -4.29
C ASN A 285 -9.19 18.12 -4.30
N LYS A 286 -8.95 19.27 -3.64
CA LYS A 286 -9.87 20.42 -3.62
C LYS A 286 -9.59 21.43 -4.73
N GLY A 287 -8.67 21.14 -5.66
CA GLY A 287 -8.29 22.03 -6.76
C GLY A 287 -7.50 23.26 -6.33
N LYS A 288 -6.98 23.29 -5.10
CA LYS A 288 -6.18 24.43 -4.59
C LYS A 288 -4.74 24.40 -5.08
N LEU A 289 -4.28 23.25 -5.56
CA LEU A 289 -2.95 23.05 -6.10
C LEU A 289 -3.08 22.47 -7.51
N THR A 290 -2.25 22.96 -8.42
CA THR A 290 -2.09 22.32 -9.73
C THR A 290 -1.35 20.99 -9.57
N GLY A 291 -1.47 20.11 -10.58
CA GLY A 291 -0.71 18.86 -10.60
C GLY A 291 0.80 19.08 -10.56
N VAL A 292 1.30 20.17 -11.15
CA VAL A 292 2.72 20.55 -11.13
C VAL A 292 3.15 20.89 -9.70
N ILE A 293 2.41 21.77 -9.01
CA ILE A 293 2.72 22.19 -7.63
C ILE A 293 2.65 20.99 -6.67
N PHE A 294 1.66 20.11 -6.85
CA PHE A 294 1.56 18.89 -6.04
C PHE A 294 2.77 17.97 -6.24
N VAL A 295 3.17 17.72 -7.49
CA VAL A 295 4.35 16.88 -7.81
C VAL A 295 5.63 17.48 -7.25
N ASP A 296 5.88 18.78 -7.48
CA ASP A 296 7.04 19.50 -6.92
C ASP A 296 7.07 19.39 -5.39
N SER A 297 5.95 19.67 -4.72
CA SER A 297 5.84 19.62 -3.27
C SER A 297 6.16 18.23 -2.69
N VAL A 298 5.73 17.15 -3.37
CA VAL A 298 5.95 15.77 -2.88
C VAL A 298 7.42 15.41 -2.84
N TRP A 299 8.25 15.93 -3.76
CA TRP A 299 9.69 15.66 -3.76
C TRP A 299 10.39 16.14 -2.49
N PHE A 300 9.92 17.23 -1.89
CA PHE A 300 10.50 17.85 -0.69
C PHE A 300 9.89 17.35 0.62
N LEU A 301 8.88 16.48 0.56
CA LEU A 301 8.30 15.92 1.77
C LEU A 301 9.31 15.05 2.51
N GLN A 302 9.33 15.21 3.82
CA GLN A 302 10.13 14.41 4.75
C GLN A 302 9.23 13.82 5.83
N HIS A 303 9.61 12.65 6.35
CA HIS A 303 9.02 12.07 7.56
C HIS A 303 10.13 11.52 8.45
N ASN A 304 10.08 11.84 9.75
CA ASN A 304 10.94 11.25 10.77
C ASN A 304 12.44 11.21 10.42
N GLY A 305 12.95 12.28 9.79
CA GLY A 305 14.37 12.40 9.41
C GLY A 305 14.76 11.73 8.08
N GLY A 306 13.81 11.24 7.28
CA GLY A 306 14.06 10.66 5.97
C GLY A 306 13.12 11.14 4.87
N ILE A 307 13.44 10.76 3.63
CA ILE A 307 12.65 11.10 2.44
C ILE A 307 11.29 10.40 2.50
N PHE A 308 10.22 11.16 2.27
CA PHE A 308 8.82 10.68 2.28
C PHE A 308 8.57 9.47 1.38
N LEU A 309 9.22 9.42 0.22
CA LEU A 309 9.04 8.42 -0.84
C LEU A 309 9.74 7.07 -0.56
N ASN A 310 10.35 6.88 0.61
CA ASN A 310 11.18 5.70 0.88
C ASN A 310 10.42 4.39 1.18
N LYS A 311 9.07 4.40 1.32
CA LYS A 311 8.32 3.19 1.73
C LYS A 311 8.20 2.14 0.61
N VAL A 312 8.15 2.61 -0.64
CA VAL A 312 8.05 1.77 -1.85
C VAL A 312 9.37 1.79 -2.60
N TRP A 313 9.82 2.97 -3.05
CA TRP A 313 11.00 3.09 -3.92
C TRP A 313 12.35 2.99 -3.19
N GLY A 314 12.35 3.16 -1.87
CA GLY A 314 13.55 2.96 -1.05
C GLY A 314 13.92 1.49 -0.83
N ARG A 315 13.15 0.52 -1.37
CA ARG A 315 13.43 -0.92 -1.21
C ARG A 315 14.28 -1.51 -2.33
N ASN A 316 14.22 -0.93 -3.53
CA ASN A 316 14.95 -1.44 -4.69
C ASN A 316 16.44 -1.07 -4.64
N ASN A 317 16.78 -0.04 -3.88
CA ASN A 317 18.14 0.39 -3.57
C ASN A 317 18.32 0.33 -2.06
N SER A 318 19.55 0.47 -1.55
CA SER A 318 19.70 0.77 -0.13
C SER A 318 18.96 2.08 0.17
N ILE A 319 18.24 2.16 1.30
CA ILE A 319 17.51 3.38 1.70
C ILE A 319 18.47 4.58 1.75
N ALA A 320 19.72 4.34 2.14
CA ALA A 320 20.79 5.34 2.18
C ALA A 320 21.14 5.86 0.78
N ASP A 321 21.32 4.98 -0.21
CA ASP A 321 21.64 5.37 -1.58
C ASP A 321 20.47 6.09 -2.25
N PHE A 322 19.25 5.62 -2.02
CA PHE A 322 18.04 6.31 -2.46
C PHE A 322 17.99 7.74 -1.90
N ALA A 323 18.21 7.88 -0.58
CA ALA A 323 18.21 9.18 0.07
C ALA A 323 19.31 10.10 -0.46
N LYS A 324 20.53 9.59 -0.59
CA LYS A 324 21.69 10.32 -1.11
C LYS A 324 21.46 10.79 -2.55
N GLY A 325 20.96 9.92 -3.41
CA GLY A 325 20.68 10.24 -4.80
C GLY A 325 19.59 11.29 -4.96
N MET A 326 18.48 11.15 -4.23
CA MET A 326 17.41 12.16 -4.23
C MET A 326 17.89 13.51 -3.69
N HIS A 327 18.64 13.53 -2.58
CA HIS A 327 19.20 14.78 -2.04
C HIS A 327 20.12 15.49 -3.04
N LYS A 328 20.95 14.76 -3.79
CA LYS A 328 21.80 15.36 -4.82
C LYS A 328 20.99 16.12 -5.88
N VAL A 329 19.94 15.50 -6.42
CA VAL A 329 19.08 16.15 -7.43
C VAL A 329 18.37 17.37 -6.84
N LEU A 330 17.80 17.25 -5.64
CA LEU A 330 17.05 18.34 -5.00
C LEU A 330 17.95 19.51 -4.58
N GLU A 331 19.16 19.26 -4.09
CA GLU A 331 20.13 20.31 -3.75
C GLU A 331 20.69 21.01 -4.99
N ALA A 332 20.87 20.29 -6.09
CA ALA A 332 21.29 20.89 -7.34
C ALA A 332 20.18 21.79 -7.94
N LYS A 333 18.91 21.33 -7.91
CA LYS A 333 17.73 22.17 -8.23
C LYS A 333 17.67 23.42 -7.35
N LYS A 334 17.88 23.27 -6.04
CA LYS A 334 17.87 24.39 -5.09
C LYS A 334 18.94 25.44 -5.39
N ARG A 335 20.10 25.01 -5.91
CA ARG A 335 21.20 25.89 -6.34
C ARG A 335 21.01 26.45 -7.75
N GLY A 336 19.97 26.05 -8.49
CA GLY A 336 19.78 26.42 -9.89
C GLY A 336 20.81 25.79 -10.85
N ASN A 337 21.54 24.76 -10.40
CA ASN A 337 22.56 24.10 -11.20
C ASN A 337 22.01 22.81 -11.79
N ILE A 338 21.25 22.94 -12.89
CA ILE A 338 20.63 21.78 -13.56
C ILE A 338 21.69 20.85 -14.16
N ASP A 339 22.78 21.43 -14.66
CA ASP A 339 23.89 20.70 -15.29
C ASP A 339 24.50 19.63 -14.37
N GLU A 340 24.55 19.90 -13.06
CA GLU A 340 25.05 18.96 -12.05
C GLU A 340 24.29 17.62 -12.00
N PHE A 341 23.05 17.55 -12.50
CA PHE A 341 22.23 16.34 -12.42
C PHE A 341 21.62 15.88 -13.74
N ILE A 342 22.04 16.45 -14.88
CA ILE A 342 21.63 15.96 -16.21
C ILE A 342 21.97 14.48 -16.38
N HIS A 343 23.16 14.06 -15.97
CA HIS A 343 23.60 12.66 -16.04
C HIS A 343 22.77 11.70 -15.16
N LYS A 344 21.82 12.21 -14.37
CA LYS A 344 20.83 11.41 -13.64
C LYS A 344 19.51 11.26 -14.39
N SER A 345 19.27 12.06 -15.43
CA SER A 345 18.08 12.00 -16.28
C SER A 345 18.11 10.82 -17.25
N SER A 346 16.98 10.58 -17.89
CA SER A 346 16.89 9.65 -19.01
C SER A 346 17.69 10.15 -20.20
N GLU A 347 18.24 9.22 -20.99
CA GLU A 347 18.99 9.54 -22.21
C GLU A 347 18.21 10.48 -23.15
N GLY A 348 16.90 10.23 -23.31
CA GLY A 348 16.03 11.07 -24.12
C GLY A 348 15.95 12.51 -23.64
N VAL A 349 15.82 12.73 -22.33
CA VAL A 349 15.74 14.08 -21.73
C VAL A 349 17.11 14.76 -21.74
N SER A 350 18.20 14.04 -21.45
CA SER A 350 19.57 14.55 -21.51
C SER A 350 19.92 15.05 -22.90
N ARG A 351 19.65 14.25 -23.92
CA ARG A 351 19.90 14.64 -25.33
C ARG A 351 19.07 15.83 -25.74
N LEU A 352 17.78 15.86 -25.38
CA LEU A 352 16.91 17.00 -25.66
C LEU A 352 17.44 18.30 -25.01
N TRP A 353 17.96 18.20 -23.79
CA TRP A 353 18.60 19.33 -23.12
C TRP A 353 19.83 19.83 -23.88
N GLU A 354 20.73 18.94 -24.26
CA GLU A 354 21.95 19.26 -25.01
C GLU A 354 21.62 19.91 -26.36
N GLU A 355 20.71 19.32 -27.14
CA GLU A 355 20.25 19.85 -28.43
C GLU A 355 19.72 21.29 -28.29
N LYS A 356 18.86 21.52 -27.30
CA LYS A 356 18.26 22.84 -27.07
C LYS A 356 19.28 23.88 -26.59
N ARG A 357 20.12 23.55 -25.62
CA ARG A 357 21.15 24.47 -25.10
C ARG A 357 22.22 24.80 -26.15
N ASN A 358 22.63 23.83 -26.97
CA ASN A 358 23.57 24.06 -28.05
C ASN A 358 23.01 25.03 -29.10
N SER A 359 21.75 24.86 -29.50
CA SER A 359 21.11 25.77 -30.46
C SER A 359 21.03 27.23 -29.97
N VAL A 360 20.82 27.43 -28.66
CA VAL A 360 20.83 28.78 -28.04
C VAL A 360 22.24 29.36 -28.06
N ASN A 361 23.26 28.58 -27.72
CA ASN A 361 24.65 29.03 -27.72
C ASN A 361 25.12 29.42 -29.13
N GLU A 362 24.79 28.64 -30.15
CA GLU A 362 25.08 28.96 -31.55
C GLU A 362 24.39 30.24 -31.99
N THR A 363 23.11 30.41 -31.65
CA THR A 363 22.35 31.63 -31.97
C THR A 363 22.93 32.85 -31.29
N LEU A 364 23.33 32.73 -30.01
CA LEU A 364 23.95 33.82 -29.26
C LEU A 364 25.31 34.17 -29.85
N TYR A 365 26.13 33.16 -30.19
CA TYR A 365 27.42 33.34 -30.84
C TYR A 365 27.28 34.10 -32.16
N HIS A 366 26.37 33.69 -33.04
CA HIS A 366 26.13 34.39 -34.31
C HIS A 366 25.67 35.84 -34.11
N LYS A 367 24.81 36.11 -33.12
CA LYS A 367 24.39 37.49 -32.78
C LYS A 367 25.56 38.34 -32.27
N ILE A 368 26.43 37.77 -31.44
CA ILE A 368 27.62 38.49 -30.93
C ILE A 368 28.57 38.80 -32.09
N VAL A 369 28.88 37.83 -32.95
CA VAL A 369 29.79 38.03 -34.09
C VAL A 369 29.25 39.09 -35.06
N GLN A 370 27.96 39.04 -35.42
CA GLN A 370 27.34 40.05 -36.27
C GLN A 370 27.40 41.46 -35.66
N ASN A 371 27.16 41.59 -34.34
CA ASN A 371 27.23 42.89 -33.68
C ASN A 371 28.66 43.44 -33.55
N VAL A 372 29.67 42.56 -33.40
CA VAL A 372 31.09 42.96 -33.38
C VAL A 372 31.55 43.44 -34.76
N GLU A 373 31.12 42.78 -35.84
CA GLU A 373 31.44 43.20 -37.22
C GLU A 373 30.77 44.53 -37.60
N VAL A 374 29.54 44.80 -37.13
CA VAL A 374 28.87 46.09 -37.38
C VAL A 374 29.49 47.22 -36.55
N GLY A 375 29.97 46.92 -35.33
CA GLY A 375 30.64 47.89 -34.47
C GLY A 375 32.01 48.34 -35.00
N SER A 376 32.75 47.48 -35.69
CA SER A 376 34.04 47.86 -36.29
C SER A 376 33.87 48.79 -37.50
N VAL A 377 32.83 48.59 -38.32
CA VAL A 377 32.51 49.43 -39.49
C VAL A 377 32.04 50.84 -39.12
N LEU A 378 31.44 51.03 -37.95
CA LEU A 378 31.00 52.35 -37.47
C LEU A 378 32.10 53.15 -36.76
N SER A 379 33.28 52.56 -36.54
CA SER A 379 34.42 53.18 -35.86
C SER A 379 35.53 53.70 -36.80
N THR A 380 35.37 53.48 -38.11
CA THR A 380 36.19 53.99 -39.22
C THR A 380 35.41 55.00 -40.03
#